data_AF-A0A970XJH7-F1
#
_entry.id   AF-A0A970XJH7-F1
#
_cell.length_a   1.000
_cell.length_b   1.000
_cell.length_c   1.000
_cell.angle_alpha   90.00
_cell.angle_beta   90.00
_cell.angle_gamma   90.00
#
_symmetry.space_group_name_H-M   'P 1'
#
loop_
_entity.id
_entity.type
_entity.pdbx_description
1 polymer ?
#
loop_
_entity_poly.entity_id
_entity_poly.type
_entity_poly.pdbx_seq_one_letter_code
_entity_poly.pdbx_strand_id
1 'polypeptide(L)'
;MHPYPALYESAVHAAVGGTIDALFGQCDCDPYQLDCLLHPRRHPPVVRLGPCGCDGENGGCQTACFFGAISRDSEGNAVVSGKDCVGCGACIDACEAENLTDNKEVVPIFTMIQKEGL
;
A
#
# COMPACT_ATOMS: atom_id res chain seq x y z
N MET A 1 -5.54 12.54 10.30
CA MET A 1 -5.24 11.44 9.36
C MET A 1 -4.92 10.16 10.11
N HIS A 2 -5.71 9.12 9.91
CA HIS A 2 -5.53 7.81 10.54
C HIS A 2 -4.22 7.14 10.07
N PRO A 3 -3.46 6.48 10.96
CA PRO A 3 -2.34 5.62 10.57
C PRO A 3 -2.79 4.48 9.66
N TYR A 4 -1.93 4.07 8.73
CA TYR A 4 -2.24 3.01 7.76
C TYR A 4 -2.77 1.70 8.41
N PRO A 5 -2.20 1.19 9.53
CA PRO A 5 -2.74 -0.03 10.17
C PRO A 5 -4.20 0.12 10.63
N ALA A 6 -4.54 1.27 11.22
CA ALA A 6 -5.92 1.54 11.66
C ALA A 6 -6.87 1.72 10.48
N LEU A 7 -6.41 2.33 9.38
CA LEU A 7 -7.16 2.42 8.14
C LEU A 7 -7.41 1.03 7.55
N TYR A 8 -6.39 0.18 7.50
CA TYR A 8 -6.50 -1.19 7.00
C TYR A 8 -7.50 -2.01 7.82
N GLU A 9 -7.38 -2.00 9.14
CA GLU A 9 -8.33 -2.68 10.05
C GLU A 9 -9.76 -2.19 9.82
N SER A 10 -9.97 -0.88 9.77
CA SER A 10 -11.29 -0.28 9.49
C SER A 10 -11.85 -0.71 8.13
N ALA A 11 -11.00 -0.76 7.10
CA ALA A 11 -11.39 -1.20 5.76
C ALA A 11 -11.79 -2.67 5.72
N VAL A 12 -11.06 -3.53 6.42
CA VAL A 12 -11.39 -4.96 6.52
C VAL A 12 -12.70 -5.15 7.25
N HIS A 13 -12.91 -4.49 8.40
CA HIS A 13 -14.16 -4.58 9.15
C HIS A 13 -15.35 -4.11 8.33
N ALA A 14 -15.22 -2.98 7.61
CA ALA A 14 -16.27 -2.47 6.75
C ALA A 14 -16.56 -3.41 5.57
N ALA A 15 -15.54 -4.03 4.97
CA ALA A 15 -15.72 -5.02 3.90
C ALA A 15 -16.47 -6.27 4.38
N VAL A 16 -16.06 -6.82 5.53
CA VAL A 16 -16.71 -7.98 6.16
C VAL A 16 -18.15 -7.67 6.59
N GLY A 17 -18.41 -6.46 7.07
CA GLY A 17 -19.74 -6.02 7.50
C GLY A 17 -20.66 -5.54 6.37
N GLY A 18 -20.20 -5.49 5.12
CA GLY A 18 -20.98 -4.94 4.00
C GLY A 18 -21.23 -3.44 4.07
N THR A 19 -20.42 -2.70 4.80
CA THR A 19 -20.53 -1.24 4.99
C THR A 19 -19.36 -0.48 4.36
N ILE A 20 -18.69 -1.07 3.35
CA ILE A 20 -17.51 -0.47 2.72
C ILE A 20 -17.80 0.92 2.13
N ASP A 21 -19.03 1.15 1.68
CA ASP A 21 -19.43 2.43 1.10
C ASP A 21 -19.35 3.60 2.09
N ALA A 22 -19.41 3.32 3.40
CA ALA A 22 -19.26 4.32 4.45
C ALA A 22 -17.83 4.92 4.51
N LEU A 23 -16.84 4.27 3.92
CA LEU A 23 -15.47 4.80 3.87
C LEU A 23 -15.30 5.87 2.80
N PHE A 24 -16.18 5.94 1.80
CA PHE A 24 -16.11 6.96 0.76
C PHE A 24 -16.51 8.34 1.32
N GLY A 25 -15.53 9.24 1.43
CA GLY A 25 -15.76 10.65 1.76
C GLY A 25 -16.01 10.95 3.24
N GLN A 26 -15.89 9.96 4.14
CA GLN A 26 -16.10 10.15 5.58
C GLN A 26 -14.89 9.77 6.46
N CYS A 27 -13.85 9.13 5.91
CA CYS A 27 -12.64 8.85 6.68
C CYS A 27 -11.75 10.12 6.78
N ASP A 28 -11.18 10.40 7.94
CA ASP A 28 -9.99 11.27 8.07
C ASP A 28 -8.75 10.42 7.71
N CYS A 29 -8.62 10.02 6.45
CA CYS A 29 -7.58 9.12 5.99
C CYS A 29 -6.89 9.62 4.72
N ASP A 30 -5.69 9.09 4.44
CA ASP A 30 -4.95 9.45 3.22
C ASP A 30 -5.67 8.87 1.99
N PRO A 31 -6.03 9.69 0.99
CA PRO A 31 -6.75 9.21 -0.19
C PRO A 31 -5.99 8.15 -1.00
N TYR A 32 -4.66 8.24 -1.09
CA TYR A 32 -3.85 7.27 -1.80
C TYR A 32 -3.78 5.94 -1.03
N GLN A 33 -3.63 5.99 0.30
CA GLN A 33 -3.66 4.77 1.11
C GLN A 33 -5.03 4.07 1.05
N LEU A 34 -6.12 4.84 1.04
CA LEU A 34 -7.46 4.29 0.84
C LEU A 34 -7.61 3.65 -0.55
N ASP A 35 -7.12 4.31 -1.60
CA ASP A 35 -7.14 3.77 -2.97
C ASP A 35 -6.37 2.44 -3.08
N CYS A 36 -5.22 2.33 -2.41
CA CYS A 36 -4.46 1.07 -2.34
C CYS A 36 -5.28 -0.09 -1.78
N LEU A 37 -6.10 0.18 -0.74
CA LEU A 37 -6.95 -0.84 -0.11
C LEU A 37 -8.18 -1.19 -0.95
N LEU A 38 -8.79 -0.21 -1.62
CA LEU A 38 -10.01 -0.41 -2.39
C LEU A 38 -9.76 -0.93 -3.81
N HIS A 39 -8.62 -0.56 -4.40
CA HIS A 39 -8.27 -0.89 -5.78
C HIS A 39 -6.84 -1.44 -5.92
N PRO A 40 -6.44 -2.47 -5.14
CA PRO A 40 -5.07 -2.96 -5.06
C PRO A 40 -4.48 -3.33 -6.44
N ARG A 41 -5.30 -3.82 -7.38
CA ARG A 41 -4.87 -4.15 -8.76
C ARG A 41 -4.37 -2.96 -9.59
N ARG A 42 -4.60 -1.72 -9.15
CA ARG A 42 -4.10 -0.49 -9.79
C ARG A 42 -2.70 -0.11 -9.30
N HIS A 43 -2.19 -0.80 -8.29
CA HIS A 43 -0.95 -0.46 -7.62
C HIS A 43 0.05 -1.63 -7.70
N PRO A 44 1.36 -1.35 -7.61
CA PRO A 44 2.38 -2.39 -7.52
C PRO A 44 2.19 -3.31 -6.30
N PRO A 45 2.80 -4.51 -6.28
CA PRO A 45 2.74 -5.41 -5.12
C PRO A 45 3.30 -4.83 -3.81
N VAL A 46 4.15 -3.80 -3.90
CA VAL A 46 4.62 -3.01 -2.75
C VAL A 46 4.26 -1.55 -2.98
N VAL A 47 3.61 -0.92 -2.01
CA VAL A 47 3.13 0.48 -2.09
C VAL A 47 3.84 1.36 -1.07
N ARG A 48 3.92 2.66 -1.39
CA ARG A 48 4.55 3.68 -0.54
C ARG A 48 3.49 4.46 0.24
N LEU A 49 3.56 4.44 1.56
CA LEU A 49 2.56 5.05 2.45
C LEU A 49 2.82 6.52 2.76
N GLY A 50 4.04 7.01 2.55
CA GLY A 50 4.44 8.37 2.90
C GLY A 50 5.70 8.84 2.17
N PRO A 51 6.06 10.13 2.30
CA PRO A 51 7.27 10.67 1.67
C PRO A 51 8.54 10.01 2.22
N CYS A 52 9.52 9.75 1.37
CA CYS A 52 10.82 9.24 1.80
C CYS A 52 11.69 10.37 2.36
N GLY A 53 12.52 10.06 3.37
CA GLY A 53 13.46 11.01 3.96
C GLY A 53 14.81 10.38 4.32
N CYS A 54 15.17 9.28 3.65
CA CYS A 54 16.44 8.60 3.89
C CYS A 54 17.60 9.33 3.21
N ASP A 55 18.69 9.58 3.96
CA ASP A 55 19.90 10.21 3.46
C ASP A 55 20.81 9.18 2.75
N GLY A 56 21.17 9.41 1.48
CA GLY A 56 22.11 8.57 0.72
C GLY A 56 21.81 8.47 -0.77
N GLU A 57 22.85 8.23 -1.60
CA GLU A 57 22.72 8.16 -3.07
C GLU A 57 21.73 7.09 -3.54
N ASN A 58 21.52 6.02 -2.76
CA ASN A 58 20.45 5.05 -2.93
C ASN A 58 19.97 4.58 -1.55
N GLY A 59 18.73 4.89 -1.14
CA GLY A 59 18.21 4.38 0.14
C GLY A 59 17.98 2.86 0.13
N GLY A 60 18.03 2.25 1.33
CA GLY A 60 18.13 0.80 1.54
C GLY A 60 17.14 -0.06 0.75
N CYS A 61 15.90 0.40 0.58
CA CYS A 61 14.89 -0.30 -0.21
C CYS A 61 15.29 -0.54 -1.68
N GLN A 62 15.97 0.41 -2.31
CA GLN A 62 16.43 0.30 -3.69
C GLN A 62 17.59 -0.71 -3.81
N THR A 63 18.55 -0.65 -2.89
CA THR A 63 19.69 -1.57 -2.83
C THR A 63 19.24 -3.00 -2.51
N ALA A 64 18.21 -3.18 -1.68
CA ALA A 64 17.65 -4.47 -1.35
C ALA A 64 16.87 -5.12 -2.50
N CYS A 65 16.47 -4.36 -3.53
CA CYS A 65 15.65 -4.86 -4.62
C CYS A 65 16.49 -5.62 -5.65
N PHE A 66 16.61 -6.94 -5.49
CA PHE A 66 17.30 -7.81 -6.46
C PHE A 66 16.75 -7.71 -7.89
N PHE A 67 15.46 -7.42 -8.03
CA PHE A 67 14.76 -7.36 -9.33
C PHE A 67 14.87 -5.99 -10.02
N GLY A 68 15.54 -5.00 -9.40
CA GLY A 68 15.66 -3.66 -9.99
C GLY A 68 14.34 -2.92 -10.14
N ALA A 69 13.32 -3.29 -9.35
CA ALA A 69 11.96 -2.77 -9.47
C ALA A 69 11.74 -1.42 -8.77
N ILE A 70 12.76 -0.86 -8.12
CA ILE A 70 12.65 0.38 -7.35
C ILE A 70 13.57 1.44 -7.96
N SER A 71 12.99 2.61 -8.24
CA SER A 71 13.70 3.83 -8.61
C SER A 71 13.31 4.99 -7.67
N ARG A 72 13.82 6.19 -7.94
CA ARG A 72 13.45 7.42 -7.20
C ARG A 72 12.87 8.47 -8.13
N ASP A 73 11.85 9.16 -7.64
CA ASP A 73 11.34 10.38 -8.29
C ASP A 73 12.21 11.61 -7.97
N SER A 74 11.84 12.76 -8.51
CA SER A 74 12.55 14.03 -8.30
C SER A 74 12.51 14.55 -6.86
N GLU A 75 11.58 14.06 -6.05
CA GLU A 75 11.47 14.40 -4.63
C GLU A 75 12.22 13.39 -3.74
N GLY A 76 12.87 12.39 -4.35
CA GLY A 76 13.61 11.35 -3.66
C GLY A 76 12.74 10.21 -3.13
N ASN A 77 11.45 10.15 -3.49
CA ASN A 77 10.59 9.06 -3.06
C ASN A 77 10.83 7.78 -3.86
N ALA A 78 10.72 6.64 -3.19
CA ALA A 78 10.72 5.35 -3.87
C ALA A 78 9.53 5.22 -4.82
N VAL A 79 9.81 4.83 -6.06
CA VAL A 79 8.84 4.49 -7.09
C VAL A 79 8.99 3.01 -7.41
N VAL A 80 7.93 2.24 -7.17
CA VAL A 80 7.93 0.79 -7.39
C VAL A 80 7.29 0.47 -8.75
N SER A 81 8.02 -0.22 -9.62
CA SER A 81 7.53 -0.73 -10.89
C SER A 81 6.52 -1.85 -10.66
N GLY A 82 5.27 -1.68 -11.08
CA GLY A 82 4.26 -2.75 -11.04
C GLY A 82 4.55 -3.91 -12.00
N LYS A 83 5.46 -3.72 -12.96
CA LYS A 83 5.86 -4.75 -13.91
C LYS A 83 6.97 -5.65 -13.36
N ASP A 84 7.96 -5.05 -12.70
CA ASP A 84 9.18 -5.75 -12.29
C ASP A 84 9.16 -6.16 -10.81
N CYS A 85 8.27 -5.55 -10.00
CA CYS A 85 8.10 -5.93 -8.61
C CYS A 85 7.35 -7.26 -8.50
N VAL A 86 8.03 -8.27 -7.93
CA VAL A 86 7.45 -9.61 -7.71
C VAL A 86 6.83 -9.79 -6.32
N GLY A 87 6.81 -8.74 -5.48
CA GLY A 87 6.24 -8.80 -4.13
C GLY A 87 7.06 -9.59 -3.10
N CYS A 88 8.40 -9.65 -3.24
CA CYS A 88 9.26 -10.43 -2.33
C CYS A 88 9.44 -9.83 -0.92
N GLY A 89 9.07 -8.57 -0.70
CA GLY A 89 9.12 -7.92 0.61
C GLY A 89 10.50 -7.41 1.08
N ALA A 90 11.60 -7.76 0.42
CA ALA A 90 12.94 -7.34 0.86
C ALA A 90 13.12 -5.82 1.01
N CYS A 91 12.43 -5.04 0.17
CA CYS A 91 12.45 -3.58 0.26
C CYS A 91 11.66 -3.01 1.44
N ILE A 92 10.65 -3.74 1.92
CA ILE A 92 9.86 -3.40 3.11
C ILE A 92 10.76 -3.54 4.33
N ASP A 93 11.44 -4.68 4.48
CA ASP A 93 12.34 -4.96 5.60
C ASP A 93 13.52 -3.97 5.65
N ALA A 94 14.00 -3.52 4.48
CA ALA A 94 15.09 -2.55 4.37
C ALA A 94 14.64 -1.08 4.52
N CYS A 95 13.34 -0.81 4.70
CA CYS A 95 12.81 0.55 4.80
C CYS A 95 12.81 1.03 6.27
N GLU A 96 13.87 1.70 6.70
CA GLU A 96 13.98 2.25 8.07
C GLU A 96 12.89 3.27 8.42
N ALA A 97 12.32 3.94 7.42
CA ALA A 97 11.23 4.90 7.60
C ALA A 97 9.84 4.25 7.66
N GLU A 98 9.74 2.92 7.51
CA GLU A 98 8.49 2.15 7.52
C GLU A 98 7.43 2.66 6.51
N ASN A 99 7.90 3.31 5.44
CA ASN A 99 7.04 3.93 4.42
C ASN A 99 6.70 2.99 3.26
N LEU A 100 7.14 1.73 3.29
CA LEU A 100 6.79 0.72 2.28
C LEU A 100 6.00 -0.40 2.95
N THR A 101 4.98 -0.91 2.27
CA THR A 101 4.18 -2.05 2.73
C THR A 101 3.74 -2.92 1.56
N ASP A 102 3.36 -4.16 1.84
CA ASP A 102 2.76 -5.04 0.84
C ASP A 102 1.34 -4.57 0.51
N ASN A 103 0.99 -4.65 -0.76
CA ASN A 103 -0.32 -4.26 -1.26
C ASN A 103 -1.39 -5.27 -0.83
N LYS A 104 -2.42 -4.80 -0.11
CA LYS A 104 -3.40 -5.67 0.54
C LYS A 104 -4.59 -5.95 -0.38
N GLU A 105 -4.80 -7.22 -0.71
CA GLU A 105 -5.94 -7.63 -1.56
C GLU A 105 -7.19 -8.05 -0.78
N VAL A 106 -7.14 -8.11 0.55
CA VAL A 106 -8.20 -8.72 1.35
C VAL A 106 -9.52 -7.93 1.33
N VAL A 107 -9.45 -6.60 1.24
CA VAL A 107 -10.61 -5.70 1.29
C VAL A 107 -11.56 -5.93 0.10
N PRO A 108 -11.09 -5.88 -1.17
CA PRO A 108 -11.98 -6.17 -2.30
C PRO A 108 -12.46 -7.63 -2.31
N ILE A 109 -11.67 -8.59 -1.80
CA ILE A 109 -12.10 -9.99 -1.70
C ILE A 109 -13.34 -10.12 -0.80
N PHE A 110 -13.29 -9.56 0.42
CA PHE A 110 -14.46 -9.60 1.31
C PHE A 110 -15.65 -8.80 0.75
N THR A 111 -15.38 -7.68 0.07
CA THR A 111 -16.43 -6.91 -0.62
C THR A 111 -17.13 -7.75 -1.69
N MET A 112 -16.40 -8.62 -2.40
CA MET A 112 -16.99 -9.55 -3.38
C MET A 112 -17.82 -10.63 -2.69
N ILE A 113 -17.27 -11.29 -1.66
CA ILE A 113 -17.96 -12.33 -0.90
C ILE A 113 -19.31 -11.81 -0.37
N GLN A 114 -19.32 -10.62 0.22
CA GLN A 114 -20.52 -10.00 0.76
C GLN A 114 -21.56 -9.66 -0.32
N LYS A 115 -21.14 -9.32 -1.54
CA LYS A 115 -22.04 -9.09 -2.68
C LYS A 115 -22.64 -10.39 -3.22
N GLU A 116 -21.90 -11.49 -3.16
CA GLU A 116 -22.35 -12.81 -3.60
C GLU A 116 -23.22 -13.53 -2.56
N GLY A 117 -23.31 -13.00 -1.32
CA GLY A 117 -24.19 -13.52 -0.27
C GLY A 117 -23.74 -14.85 0.32
N LEU A 118 -22.43 -15.12 0.29
CA LEU A 118 -21.78 -16.29 0.91
C LEU A 118 -21.44 -16.04 2.39
#